data_AF-A0A7J0G2D1-F1
#
_entry.id   AF-A0A7J0G2D1-F1
#
_cell.length_a   1.000
_cell.length_b   1.000
_cell.length_c   1.000
_cell.angle_alpha   90.00
_cell.angle_beta   90.00
_cell.angle_gamma   90.00
#
_symmetry.space_group_name_H-M   'P 1'
#
loop_
_entity.id
_entity.type
_entity.pdbx_description
1 polymer ?
#
loop_
_entity_poly.entity_id
_entity_poly.type
_entity_poly.pdbx_seq_one_letter_code
_entity_poly.pdbx_strand_id
1 'polypeptide(L)'
;MRAFDTNNVPTLKIIDFSLRLTTAPMGSLNSAASQSLKYMVCISAISAGYALVAAVSSWVKCLVTKAWLFFVSDQVVAYLLVTSGAAVVEILYLAYNGDKVVTWSEACTSYASFCNRLIIALVLHALTLCCFLVLAVISAYRAFSIFEPPLSPKEGEDQRN
;
A
#
# COMPACT_ATOMS: atom_id res chain seq x y z
N MET A 1 7.31 -19.27 30.64
CA MET A 1 6.67 -19.40 29.32
C MET A 1 5.82 -18.17 29.10
N ARG A 2 6.21 -17.26 28.18
CA ARG A 2 5.39 -16.09 27.83
C ARG A 2 4.67 -16.40 26.52
N ALA A 3 3.34 -16.28 26.54
CA ALA A 3 2.53 -16.27 25.34
C ALA A 3 3.01 -15.12 24.44
N PHE A 4 3.47 -15.46 23.24
CA PHE A 4 3.81 -14.47 22.23
C PHE A 4 2.50 -14.12 21.51
N ASP A 5 1.97 -12.95 21.80
CA ASP A 5 0.73 -12.43 21.24
C ASP A 5 0.93 -12.17 19.74
N THR A 6 0.36 -13.05 18.90
CA THR A 6 0.49 -13.04 17.43
C THR A 6 -0.40 -11.99 16.75
N ASN A 7 -1.17 -11.20 17.50
CA ASN A 7 -2.12 -10.24 16.91
C ASN A 7 -1.47 -8.97 16.36
N ASN A 8 -0.17 -8.74 16.61
CA ASN A 8 0.47 -7.44 16.41
C ASN A 8 1.52 -7.40 15.29
N VAL A 9 1.71 -8.47 14.51
CA VAL A 9 2.69 -8.50 13.41
C VAL A 9 1.96 -8.58 12.06
N PRO A 10 1.88 -7.48 11.28
CA PRO A 10 1.17 -7.45 10.00
C PRO A 10 1.72 -8.46 8.99
N THR A 11 3.03 -8.74 9.04
CA THR A 11 3.71 -9.71 8.17
C THR A 11 3.30 -11.15 8.45
N LEU A 12 3.00 -11.51 9.71
CA LEU A 12 2.56 -12.86 10.08
C LEU A 12 1.10 -13.11 9.68
N LYS A 13 0.29 -12.05 9.62
CA LYS A 13 -1.09 -12.09 9.15
C LYS A 13 -1.20 -12.37 7.65
N ILE A 14 -0.24 -11.91 6.84
CA ILE A 14 -0.16 -12.23 5.41
C ILE A 14 0.18 -13.72 5.23
N ILE A 15 1.15 -14.22 5.98
CA ILE A 15 1.56 -15.63 5.92
C ILE A 15 0.44 -16.55 6.45
N ASP A 16 -0.25 -16.15 7.53
CA ASP A 16 -1.43 -16.87 8.05
C ASP A 16 -2.60 -16.78 7.07
N PHE A 17 -2.81 -15.64 6.41
CA PHE A 17 -3.83 -15.49 5.38
C PHE A 17 -3.56 -16.41 4.20
N SER A 18 -2.34 -16.43 3.65
CA SER A 18 -1.97 -17.35 2.56
C SER A 18 -2.12 -18.81 2.97
N LEU A 19 -1.68 -19.19 4.19
CA LEU A 19 -1.84 -20.55 4.71
C LEU A 19 -3.31 -20.96 4.93
N ARG A 20 -4.16 -20.01 5.35
CA ARG A 20 -5.61 -20.19 5.49
C ARG A 20 -6.31 -20.27 4.13
N LEU A 21 -5.80 -19.55 3.13
CA LEU A 21 -6.37 -19.51 1.78
C LEU A 21 -6.12 -20.81 1.03
N THR A 22 -4.91 -21.37 1.13
CA THR A 22 -4.55 -22.65 0.49
C THR A 22 -5.31 -23.84 1.06
N THR A 23 -5.77 -23.78 2.31
CA THR A 23 -6.44 -24.90 2.99
C THR A 23 -7.97 -24.80 3.01
N ALA A 24 -8.54 -23.71 2.47
CA ALA A 24 -9.97 -23.41 2.59
C ALA A 24 -10.82 -23.97 1.42
N PRO A 25 -12.07 -24.42 1.67
CA PRO A 25 -12.99 -24.87 0.61
C PRO A 25 -13.50 -23.71 -0.27
N MET A 26 -13.95 -24.02 -1.50
CA MET A 26 -14.45 -23.05 -2.52
C MET A 26 -15.42 -21.98 -1.97
N GLY A 27 -16.37 -22.39 -1.13
CA GLY A 27 -17.34 -21.45 -0.54
C GLY A 27 -16.70 -20.39 0.36
N SER A 28 -15.62 -20.74 1.05
CA SER A 28 -14.87 -19.84 1.94
C SER A 28 -14.05 -18.82 1.16
N LEU A 29 -13.54 -19.15 -0.03
CA LEU A 29 -12.79 -18.18 -0.85
C LEU A 29 -13.71 -17.07 -1.34
N ASN A 30 -14.92 -17.38 -1.80
CA ASN A 30 -15.83 -16.33 -2.29
C ASN A 30 -16.14 -15.31 -1.19
N SER A 31 -16.33 -15.76 0.05
CA SER A 31 -16.47 -14.87 1.21
C SER A 31 -15.17 -14.12 1.53
N ALA A 32 -14.01 -14.79 1.53
CA ALA A 32 -12.73 -14.18 1.82
C ALA A 32 -12.35 -13.13 0.76
N ALA A 33 -12.67 -13.38 -0.50
CA ALA A 33 -12.48 -12.49 -1.62
C ALA A 33 -13.38 -11.26 -1.55
N SER A 34 -14.66 -11.43 -1.20
CA SER A 34 -15.57 -10.32 -0.94
C SER A 34 -15.05 -9.44 0.21
N GLN A 35 -14.58 -10.05 1.29
CA GLN A 35 -14.01 -9.33 2.43
C GLN A 35 -12.72 -8.59 2.08
N SER A 36 -11.80 -9.25 1.37
CA SER A 36 -10.52 -8.68 0.95
C SER A 36 -10.72 -7.55 -0.07
N LEU A 37 -11.66 -7.71 -1.00
CA LEU A 37 -12.05 -6.69 -1.95
C LEU A 37 -12.62 -5.46 -1.23
N LYS A 38 -13.52 -5.64 -0.26
CA LYS A 38 -14.06 -4.53 0.55
C LYS A 38 -12.93 -3.80 1.29
N TYR A 39 -12.03 -4.55 1.92
CA TYR A 39 -10.89 -3.98 2.63
C TYR A 39 -9.98 -3.16 1.70
N MET A 40 -9.57 -3.74 0.57
CA MET A 40 -8.74 -3.07 -0.44
C MET A 40 -9.40 -1.78 -0.96
N VAL A 41 -10.69 -1.82 -1.27
CA VAL A 41 -11.46 -0.64 -1.74
C VAL A 41 -11.55 0.43 -0.65
N CYS A 42 -11.78 0.05 0.61
CA CYS A 42 -11.79 1.00 1.73
C CYS A 42 -10.43 1.69 1.90
N ILE A 43 -9.33 0.94 1.86
CA ILE A 43 -7.98 1.50 1.95
C ILE A 43 -7.71 2.44 0.77
N SER A 44 -8.08 2.07 -0.46
CA SER A 44 -8.00 2.97 -1.62
C SER A 44 -8.78 4.27 -1.41
N ALA A 45 -10.03 4.19 -0.94
CA ALA A 45 -10.86 5.37 -0.73
C ALA A 45 -10.26 6.31 0.33
N ILE A 46 -9.78 5.76 1.46
CA ILE A 46 -9.11 6.53 2.51
C ILE A 46 -7.83 7.17 1.97
N SER A 47 -7.04 6.42 1.20
CA SER A 47 -5.80 6.93 0.60
C SER A 47 -6.05 8.04 -0.42
N ALA A 48 -7.12 7.95 -1.21
CA ALA A 48 -7.52 9.00 -2.14
C ALA A 48 -7.96 10.28 -1.40
N GLY A 49 -8.71 10.12 -0.30
CA GLY A 49 -9.05 11.24 0.59
C GLY A 49 -7.81 11.89 1.21
N TYR A 50 -6.87 11.08 1.72
CA TYR A 50 -5.58 11.57 2.20
C TYR A 50 -4.80 12.31 1.11
N ALA A 51 -4.74 11.77 -0.12
CA ALA A 51 -4.03 12.38 -1.23
C ALA A 51 -4.58 13.78 -1.57
N LEU A 52 -5.90 13.96 -1.52
CA LEU A 52 -6.53 15.29 -1.70
C LEU A 52 -6.14 16.26 -0.59
N VAL A 53 -6.18 15.81 0.68
CA VAL A 53 -5.76 16.64 1.83
C VAL A 53 -4.28 16.98 1.76
N ALA A 54 -3.42 16.03 1.38
CA ALA A 54 -1.99 16.23 1.17
C ALA A 54 -1.71 17.23 0.03
N ALA A 55 -2.44 17.13 -1.08
CA ALA A 55 -2.34 18.06 -2.19
C ALA A 55 -2.77 19.49 -1.81
N VAL A 56 -3.88 19.65 -1.08
CA VAL A 56 -4.37 20.95 -0.61
C VAL A 56 -3.40 21.56 0.41
N SER A 57 -2.91 20.76 1.36
CA SER A 57 -1.96 21.23 2.38
C SER A 57 -0.59 21.61 1.80
N SER A 58 -0.17 20.98 0.70
CA SER A 58 1.03 21.38 -0.06
C SER A 58 0.97 22.81 -0.61
N TRP A 59 -0.24 23.37 -0.79
CA TRP A 59 -0.45 24.77 -1.21
C TRP A 59 -0.28 25.77 -0.06
N VAL A 60 -0.38 25.29 1.19
CA VAL A 60 -0.31 26.12 2.41
C VAL A 60 1.10 26.07 3.01
N LYS A 61 1.91 27.11 2.74
CA LYS A 61 3.33 27.20 3.16
C LYS A 61 3.57 26.97 4.66
N CYS A 62 2.60 27.28 5.52
CA CYS A 62 2.73 27.15 6.98
C CYS A 62 2.79 25.68 7.46
N LEU A 63 2.25 24.73 6.69
CA LEU A 63 2.25 23.30 7.04
C LEU A 63 3.50 22.57 6.49
N VAL A 64 4.22 23.20 5.55
CA VAL A 64 5.38 22.62 4.84
C VAL A 64 6.59 22.44 5.76
N THR A 65 6.64 23.14 6.89
CA THR A 65 7.71 23.04 7.90
C THR A 65 7.83 21.65 8.54
N LYS A 66 6.85 20.76 8.30
CA LYS A 66 6.82 19.39 8.82
C LYS A 66 6.81 18.35 7.70
N ALA A 67 7.55 18.58 6.62
CA ALA A 67 7.67 17.71 5.45
C ALA A 67 7.93 16.22 5.80
N TRP A 68 8.66 15.95 6.88
CA TRP A 68 8.90 14.59 7.37
C TRP A 68 7.61 13.85 7.79
N LEU A 69 6.59 14.53 8.34
CA LEU A 69 5.32 13.88 8.67
C LEU A 69 4.54 13.44 7.45
N PHE A 70 4.56 14.24 6.38
CA PHE A 70 3.97 13.86 5.10
C PHE A 70 4.68 12.64 4.55
N PHE A 71 6.01 12.66 4.49
CA PHE A 71 6.81 11.54 4.03
C PHE A 71 6.56 10.22 4.79
N VAL A 72 6.52 10.25 6.14
CA VAL A 72 6.22 9.04 6.93
C VAL A 72 4.80 8.56 6.69
N SER A 73 3.84 9.48 6.65
CA SER A 73 2.43 9.15 6.35
C SER A 73 2.30 8.55 4.95
N ASP A 74 3.04 9.08 3.98
CA ASP A 74 3.05 8.61 2.62
C ASP A 74 3.52 7.15 2.55
N GLN A 75 4.59 6.82 3.27
CA GLN A 75 5.09 5.46 3.37
C GLN A 75 4.08 4.50 4.00
N VAL A 76 3.42 4.89 5.09
CA VAL A 76 2.40 4.05 5.76
C VAL A 76 1.25 3.72 4.81
N VAL A 77 0.74 4.72 4.09
CA VAL A 77 -0.37 4.49 3.14
C VAL A 77 0.07 3.62 1.97
N ALA A 78 1.28 3.81 1.45
CA ALA A 78 1.83 2.94 0.40
C ALA A 78 1.92 1.48 0.85
N TYR A 79 2.39 1.21 2.09
CA TYR A 79 2.40 -0.14 2.65
C TYR A 79 1.00 -0.74 2.76
N LEU A 80 0.01 0.05 3.21
CA LEU A 80 -1.38 -0.42 3.31
C LEU A 80 -1.98 -0.75 1.95
N LEU A 81 -1.74 0.08 0.94
CA LEU A 81 -2.17 -0.17 -0.44
C LEU A 81 -1.55 -1.48 -0.95
N VAL A 82 -0.22 -1.58 -0.96
CA VAL A 82 0.50 -2.77 -1.47
C VAL A 82 0.06 -4.06 -0.77
N THR A 83 -0.01 -4.07 0.57
CA THR A 83 -0.39 -5.28 1.31
C THR A 83 -1.84 -5.69 1.07
N SER A 84 -2.77 -4.74 0.99
CA SER A 84 -4.17 -5.03 0.66
C SER A 84 -4.36 -5.53 -0.78
N GLY A 85 -3.63 -4.94 -1.74
CA GLY A 85 -3.63 -5.37 -3.14
C GLY A 85 -3.06 -6.77 -3.30
N ALA A 86 -1.95 -7.08 -2.61
CA ALA A 86 -1.34 -8.41 -2.64
C ALA A 86 -2.32 -9.52 -2.21
N ALA A 87 -3.10 -9.30 -1.15
CA ALA A 87 -4.11 -10.25 -0.70
C ALA A 87 -5.18 -10.53 -1.77
N VAL A 88 -5.63 -9.51 -2.50
CA VAL A 88 -6.62 -9.67 -3.58
C VAL A 88 -6.00 -10.30 -4.84
N VAL A 89 -4.73 -10.00 -5.13
CA VAL A 89 -3.98 -10.63 -6.23
C VAL A 89 -3.80 -12.13 -5.97
N GLU A 90 -3.49 -12.54 -4.73
CA GLU A 90 -3.37 -13.96 -4.38
C GLU A 90 -4.68 -14.71 -4.61
N ILE A 91 -5.80 -14.13 -4.18
CA ILE A 91 -7.15 -14.67 -4.43
C ILE A 91 -7.44 -14.76 -5.93
N LEU A 92 -7.12 -13.73 -6.71
CA LEU A 92 -7.31 -13.72 -8.16
C LEU A 92 -6.44 -14.78 -8.84
N TYR A 93 -5.20 -14.96 -8.38
CA TYR A 93 -4.28 -15.97 -8.89
C TYR A 93 -4.81 -17.38 -8.67
N LEU A 94 -5.32 -17.68 -7.47
CA LEU A 94 -5.97 -18.96 -7.16
C LEU A 94 -7.25 -19.16 -7.97
N ALA A 95 -8.05 -18.10 -8.16
CA ALA A 95 -9.27 -18.17 -8.95
C ALA A 95 -9.01 -18.47 -10.44
N TYR A 96 -7.84 -18.06 -10.96
CA TYR A 96 -7.46 -18.23 -12.37
C TYR A 96 -6.67 -19.51 -12.65
N ASN A 97 -5.81 -19.95 -11.73
CA ASN A 97 -4.97 -21.14 -11.94
C ASN A 97 -5.52 -22.40 -11.26
N GLY A 98 -6.38 -22.24 -10.25
CA GLY A 98 -6.79 -23.33 -9.37
C GLY A 98 -5.62 -23.92 -8.57
N ASP A 99 -5.92 -24.93 -7.76
CA ASP A 99 -4.91 -25.76 -7.10
C ASP A 99 -5.41 -27.21 -7.01
N LYS A 100 -4.76 -28.09 -7.77
CA LYS A 100 -5.12 -29.51 -7.86
C LYS A 100 -4.81 -30.27 -6.58
N VAL A 101 -3.89 -29.81 -5.73
CA VAL A 101 -3.51 -30.47 -4.47
C VAL A 101 -4.64 -30.37 -3.44
N VAL A 102 -5.43 -29.31 -3.48
CA VAL A 102 -6.55 -29.05 -2.56
C VAL A 102 -7.91 -29.07 -3.25
N THR A 103 -8.01 -29.68 -4.45
CA THR A 103 -9.27 -29.83 -5.23
C THR A 103 -9.89 -28.51 -5.71
N TRP A 104 -9.11 -27.45 -5.79
CA TRP A 104 -9.54 -26.15 -6.29
C TRP A 104 -9.60 -26.12 -7.82
N SER A 105 -10.80 -25.95 -8.38
CA SER A 105 -11.00 -25.76 -9.81
C SER A 105 -10.88 -24.28 -10.20
N GLU A 106 -10.56 -24.03 -11.47
CA GLU A 106 -10.52 -22.68 -12.04
C GLU A 106 -11.92 -22.04 -11.91
N ALA A 107 -12.02 -21.03 -11.04
CA ALA A 107 -13.28 -20.36 -10.76
C ALA A 107 -13.61 -19.32 -11.83
N CYS A 108 -12.60 -18.67 -12.41
CA CYS A 108 -12.80 -17.58 -13.36
C CYS A 108 -13.41 -18.03 -14.69
N THR A 109 -13.20 -19.27 -15.13
CA THR A 109 -13.88 -19.83 -16.32
C THR A 109 -15.39 -19.92 -16.11
N SER A 110 -15.82 -20.27 -14.90
CA SER A 110 -17.24 -20.45 -14.56
C SER A 110 -17.91 -19.18 -14.03
N TYR A 111 -17.15 -18.25 -13.43
CA TYR A 111 -17.65 -17.03 -12.79
C TYR A 111 -16.91 -15.76 -13.29
N ALA A 112 -16.91 -15.55 -14.60
CA ALA A 112 -16.21 -14.42 -15.23
C ALA A 112 -16.60 -13.03 -14.68
N SER A 113 -17.88 -12.81 -14.33
CA SER A 113 -18.34 -11.53 -13.77
C SER A 113 -17.67 -11.17 -12.44
N PHE A 114 -17.43 -12.18 -11.60
CA PHE A 114 -16.76 -12.00 -10.32
C PHE A 114 -15.27 -11.65 -10.52
N CYS A 115 -14.57 -12.39 -11.37
CA CYS A 115 -13.16 -12.10 -11.67
C CYS A 115 -12.97 -10.75 -12.36
N ASN A 116 -13.90 -10.35 -13.23
CA ASN A 116 -13.86 -9.02 -13.85
C ASN A 116 -13.96 -7.90 -12.80
N ARG A 117 -14.80 -8.06 -11.76
CA ARG A 117 -14.88 -7.08 -10.65
C ARG A 117 -13.57 -6.99 -9.86
N LEU A 118 -12.91 -8.12 -9.60
CA LEU A 118 -11.61 -8.14 -8.93
C LEU A 118 -10.54 -7.42 -9.76
N ILE A 119 -10.49 -7.69 -11.07
CA ILE A 119 -9.55 -7.06 -11.99
C ILE A 119 -9.77 -5.55 -12.04
N ILE A 120 -11.02 -5.09 -12.24
CA ILE A 120 -11.35 -3.66 -12.28
C ILE A 120 -10.93 -2.97 -10.97
N ALA A 121 -11.23 -3.58 -9.82
CA ALA A 121 -10.85 -3.03 -8.53
C ALA A 121 -9.33 -2.97 -8.34
N LEU A 122 -8.58 -3.99 -8.79
CA LEU A 122 -7.12 -4.00 -8.76
C LEU A 122 -6.53 -2.91 -9.66
N VAL A 123 -7.09 -2.68 -10.85
CA VAL A 123 -6.63 -1.61 -11.75
C VAL A 123 -6.83 -0.23 -11.10
N LEU A 124 -8.00 0.02 -10.50
CA LEU A 124 -8.25 1.27 -9.78
C LEU A 124 -7.35 1.43 -8.54
N HIS A 125 -7.09 0.33 -7.83
CA HIS A 125 -6.18 0.30 -6.69
C HIS A 125 -4.74 0.62 -7.11
N ALA A 126 -4.27 0.03 -8.22
CA ALA A 126 -2.97 0.31 -8.79
C ALA A 126 -2.83 1.76 -9.27
N LEU A 127 -3.88 2.33 -9.89
CA LEU A 127 -3.91 3.74 -10.25
C LEU A 127 -3.77 4.63 -9.01
N THR A 128 -4.49 4.30 -7.94
CA THR A 128 -4.39 5.02 -6.65
C THR A 128 -2.96 4.96 -6.11
N LEU A 129 -2.34 3.78 -6.13
CA LEU A 129 -0.95 3.59 -5.72
C LEU A 129 0.02 4.43 -6.58
N CYS A 130 -0.15 4.47 -7.90
CA CYS A 130 0.67 5.30 -8.79
C CYS A 130 0.57 6.80 -8.45
N CYS A 131 -0.64 7.33 -8.24
CA CYS A 131 -0.84 8.71 -7.81
C CYS A 131 -0.13 8.98 -6.47
N PHE A 132 -0.20 8.01 -5.57
CA PHE A 132 0.42 8.09 -4.25
C PHE A 132 1.95 8.11 -4.31
N LEU A 133 2.56 7.33 -5.21
CA LEU A 133 4.00 7.35 -5.44
C LEU A 133 4.49 8.72 -5.93
N VAL A 134 3.74 9.38 -6.80
CA VAL A 134 4.07 10.74 -7.25
C VAL A 134 4.07 11.73 -6.07
N LEU A 135 3.06 11.66 -5.20
CA LEU A 135 3.01 12.48 -3.98
C LEU A 135 4.18 12.20 -3.05
N ALA A 136 4.51 10.93 -2.82
CA ALA A 136 5.65 10.53 -2.01
C ALA A 136 6.98 11.06 -2.55
N VAL A 137 7.18 11.07 -3.88
CA VAL A 137 8.37 11.64 -4.52
C VAL A 137 8.45 13.16 -4.31
N ILE A 138 7.33 13.88 -4.47
CA ILE A 138 7.28 15.34 -4.24
C ILE A 138 7.57 15.64 -2.76
N SER A 139 6.97 14.86 -1.86
CA SER A 139 7.14 14.93 -0.40
C SER A 139 8.60 14.69 0.00
N ALA A 140 9.22 13.63 -0.52
CA ALA A 140 10.62 13.33 -0.34
C ALA A 140 11.52 14.45 -0.87
N TYR A 141 11.30 14.93 -2.09
CA TYR A 141 12.08 16.01 -2.68
C TYR A 141 12.07 17.26 -1.79
N ARG A 142 10.90 17.65 -1.26
CA ARG A 142 10.79 18.78 -0.32
C ARG A 142 11.45 18.51 1.02
N ALA A 143 11.34 17.30 1.56
CA ALA A 143 11.97 16.94 2.83
C ALA A 143 13.50 16.95 2.71
N PHE A 144 14.04 16.45 1.59
CA PHE A 144 15.48 16.39 1.36
C PHE A 144 16.07 17.73 0.87
N SER A 145 15.32 18.54 0.11
CA SER A 145 15.79 19.86 -0.32
C SER A 145 15.92 20.89 0.81
N ILE A 146 15.33 20.61 1.98
CA ILE A 146 15.51 21.43 3.19
C ILE A 146 16.94 21.31 3.75
N PHE A 147 17.66 20.25 3.41
CA PHE A 147 19.07 20.07 3.75
C PHE A 147 19.92 20.66 2.63
N GLU A 148 19.99 21.99 2.56
CA GLU A 148 21.02 22.68 1.77
C GLU A 148 22.40 22.13 2.22
N PRO A 149 23.28 21.66 1.30
CA PRO A 149 24.60 21.18 1.70
C PRO A 149 25.35 22.31 2.43
N PRO A 150 26.08 22.02 3.52
CA PRO A 150 26.84 23.05 4.21
C PRO A 150 27.75 23.74 3.19
N LEU A 151 27.55 25.04 3.00
CA LEU A 151 28.47 25.86 2.21
C LEU A 151 29.87 25.61 2.77
N SER A 152 30.73 25.00 1.96
CA SER A 152 32.13 24.80 2.32
C SER A 152 32.70 26.17 2.70
N PRO A 153 33.28 26.33 3.90
CA PRO A 153 34.03 27.54 4.20
C PRO A 153 35.17 27.58 3.19
N LYS A 154 35.21 28.60 2.33
CA LYS A 154 36.50 29.04 1.83
C LYS A 154 37.20 29.72 2.99
N GLU A 155 37.81 28.88 3.81
CA GLU A 155 38.87 29.28 4.72
C GLU A 155 40.05 29.74 3.88
N GLY A 156 40.42 30.99 4.08
CA GLY A 156 41.36 31.74 3.26
C GLY A 156 41.38 33.18 3.72
N GLU A 157 41.60 33.33 5.02
CA GLU A 157 42.11 34.52 5.70
C GLU A 157 43.18 35.22 4.84
N ASP A 158 42.96 36.48 4.48
CA ASP A 158 44.04 37.44 4.50
C ASP A 158 43.61 38.64 5.35
N GLN A 159 44.49 38.94 6.30
CA GLN A 159 44.25 39.75 7.47
C GLN A 159 44.30 41.25 7.15
N ARG A 160 43.58 42.01 7.98
CA ARG A 160 43.83 43.40 8.37
C ARG A 160 45.33 43.80 8.29
N ASN A 161 45.71 44.72 7.40
CA ASN A 161 46.29 46.04 7.71
C ASN A 161 46.53 46.86 6.43
#